data_AF-A0A242CHM9-F1
#
_entry.id   AF-A0A242CHM9-F1
#
_cell.length_a   1.000
_cell.length_b   1.000
_cell.length_c   1.000
_cell.angle_alpha   90.00
_cell.angle_beta   90.00
_cell.angle_gamma   90.00
#
_symmetry.space_group_name_H-M   'P 1'
#
loop_
_entity.id
_entity.type
_entity.pdbx_description
1 polymer ?
#
loop_
_entity_poly.entity_id
_entity_poly.type
_entity_poly.pdbx_seq_one_letter_code
_entity_poly.pdbx_strand_id
1 'polypeptide(L)'
;MSKVDTNDVFYVSEMFLQDIKKIEKKKDGRFDVTDDYLLALRKDVTFLLSGDTKVDDLLSAFKKAMSLPDIQKLVYSPSDVLTELRIPFKHGVPDFDPEEDLLYFGKFYYHPLLQVSGAKTRYVMKENHEIVEVESEPFYLELKPRFTMTDLIQWFIVKTNNSHPNLKGFRTQFHSMLPIYGLDMLLYMIEAACTPNDNGRNYFPKAPRFLEEDTYIEEAKRLYYQRIQMLKESDIYGIIPRSGRYCH
;
A
#
# COMPACT_ATOMS: atom_id res chain seq x y z
N MET A 1 19.81 17.40 1.00
CA MET A 1 19.38 16.06 1.40
C MET A 1 20.61 15.26 1.76
N SER A 2 20.65 14.67 2.95
CA SER A 2 21.70 13.72 3.33
C SER A 2 21.60 12.51 2.40
N LYS A 3 22.70 12.12 1.77
CA LYS A 3 22.74 10.90 0.96
C LYS A 3 22.62 9.73 1.96
N VAL A 4 21.56 8.92 1.85
CA VAL A 4 21.40 7.75 2.73
C VAL A 4 22.61 6.84 2.57
N ASP A 5 23.21 6.43 3.69
CA ASP A 5 24.32 5.49 3.67
C ASP A 5 23.81 4.12 3.21
N THR A 6 24.36 3.64 2.11
CA THR A 6 24.02 2.34 1.56
C THR A 6 24.32 1.21 2.56
N ASN A 7 25.37 1.34 3.38
CA ASN A 7 25.69 0.36 4.42
C ASN A 7 24.60 0.27 5.49
N ASP A 8 23.98 1.39 5.86
CA ASP A 8 22.87 1.41 6.82
C ASP A 8 21.63 0.71 6.25
N VAL A 9 21.34 0.91 4.96
CA VAL A 9 20.25 0.21 4.27
C VAL A 9 20.49 -1.30 4.30
N PHE A 10 21.68 -1.75 3.89
CA PHE A 10 22.02 -3.17 3.93
C PHE A 10 21.94 -3.74 5.34
N TYR A 11 22.50 -3.05 6.33
CA TYR A 11 22.52 -3.51 7.70
C TYR A 11 21.11 -3.65 8.28
N VAL A 12 20.26 -2.64 8.14
CA VAL A 12 18.89 -2.66 8.66
C VAL A 12 18.05 -3.73 7.95
N SER A 13 18.17 -3.87 6.62
CA SER A 13 17.47 -4.93 5.88
C SER A 13 17.90 -6.32 6.32
N GLU A 14 19.20 -6.58 6.50
CA GLU A 14 19.70 -7.88 6.97
C GLU A 14 19.21 -8.20 8.39
N MET A 15 19.23 -7.22 9.29
CA MET A 15 18.71 -7.37 10.65
C MET A 15 17.21 -7.69 10.65
N PHE A 16 16.44 -6.99 9.83
CA PHE A 16 15.01 -7.27 9.66
C PHE A 16 14.78 -8.71 9.19
N LEU A 17 15.46 -9.14 8.12
CA LEU A 17 15.34 -10.50 7.58
C LEU A 17 15.71 -11.59 8.60
N GLN A 18 16.73 -11.35 9.42
CA GLN A 18 17.09 -12.30 10.48
C GLN A 18 15.95 -12.46 11.50
N ASP A 19 15.26 -11.37 11.82
CA ASP A 19 14.13 -11.39 12.74
C ASP A 19 12.90 -12.08 12.12
N ILE A 20 12.60 -11.84 10.84
CA ILE A 20 11.59 -12.62 10.10
C ILE A 20 11.91 -14.12 10.11
N LYS A 21 13.15 -14.49 9.77
CA LYS A 21 13.59 -15.89 9.71
C LYS A 21 13.43 -16.60 11.06
N LYS A 22 13.56 -15.89 12.19
CA LYS A 22 13.31 -16.46 13.54
C LYS A 22 11.83 -16.75 13.79
N ILE A 23 10.93 -15.91 13.26
CA ILE A 23 9.48 -16.11 13.35
C ILE A 23 9.08 -17.31 12.49
N GLU A 24 9.50 -17.32 11.23
CA GLU A 24 9.13 -18.34 10.24
C GLU A 24 9.74 -19.72 10.53
N LYS A 25 10.93 -19.79 11.15
CA LYS A 25 11.50 -21.06 11.62
C LYS A 25 10.62 -21.81 12.61
N LYS A 26 9.76 -21.12 13.38
CA LYS A 26 8.80 -21.76 14.29
C LYS A 26 7.63 -22.42 13.56
N LYS A 27 7.47 -22.14 12.27
CA LYS A 27 6.25 -22.34 11.51
C LYS A 27 6.54 -23.01 10.16
N ASP A 28 7.46 -23.99 10.14
CA ASP A 28 7.73 -24.93 9.01
C ASP A 28 9.07 -24.73 8.28
N GLY A 29 9.89 -23.76 8.71
CA GLY A 29 11.33 -23.71 8.38
C GLY A 29 11.68 -23.28 6.95
N ARG A 30 10.71 -22.89 6.12
CA ARG A 30 10.92 -22.42 4.74
C ARG A 30 10.47 -20.97 4.59
N PHE A 31 11.29 -20.04 5.09
CA PHE A 31 11.22 -18.66 4.62
C PHE A 31 12.17 -18.51 3.45
N ASP A 32 11.64 -18.66 2.23
CA ASP A 32 12.41 -18.42 1.02
C ASP A 32 12.31 -16.94 0.67
N VAL A 33 13.46 -16.27 0.70
CA VAL A 33 13.55 -14.83 0.45
C VAL A 33 13.87 -14.65 -1.01
N THR A 34 12.90 -14.20 -1.80
CA THR A 34 13.13 -13.88 -3.21
C THR A 34 13.97 -12.62 -3.36
N ASP A 35 14.70 -12.49 -4.47
CA ASP A 35 15.45 -11.27 -4.79
C ASP A 35 14.54 -10.03 -4.88
N ASP A 36 13.30 -10.21 -5.34
CA ASP A 36 12.29 -9.16 -5.39
C ASP A 36 11.88 -8.68 -3.99
N TYR A 37 11.76 -9.59 -3.02
CA TYR A 37 11.50 -9.23 -1.64
C TYR A 37 12.67 -8.46 -1.00
N LEU A 38 13.91 -8.90 -1.27
CA LEU A 38 15.10 -8.18 -0.81
C LEU A 38 15.15 -6.77 -1.37
N LEU A 39 14.83 -6.62 -2.65
CA LEU A 39 14.81 -5.33 -3.31
C LEU A 39 13.75 -4.40 -2.69
N ALA A 40 12.52 -4.89 -2.50
CA ALA A 40 11.45 -4.10 -1.90
C ALA A 40 11.73 -3.74 -0.43
N LEU A 41 12.30 -4.67 0.35
CA LEU A 41 12.73 -4.41 1.72
C LEU A 41 13.79 -3.30 1.77
N ARG A 42 14.81 -3.38 0.90
CA ARG A 42 15.86 -2.35 0.83
C ARG A 42 15.31 -1.01 0.38
N LYS A 43 14.34 -1.00 -0.55
CA LYS A 43 13.63 0.21 -0.92
C LYS A 43 12.94 0.81 0.31
N ASP A 44 12.10 0.04 1.01
CA ASP A 44 11.37 0.51 2.19
C ASP A 44 12.31 1.07 3.28
N VAL A 45 13.40 0.37 3.59
CA VAL A 45 14.44 0.87 4.50
C VAL A 45 15.07 2.18 4.00
N THR A 46 15.40 2.26 2.71
CA THR A 46 15.95 3.48 2.10
C THR A 46 14.97 4.64 2.25
N PHE A 47 13.67 4.42 2.04
CA PHE A 47 12.64 5.43 2.25
C PHE A 47 12.60 5.91 3.70
N LEU A 48 12.60 4.99 4.67
CA LEU A 48 12.55 5.33 6.10
C LEU A 48 13.77 6.14 6.53
N LEU A 49 14.97 5.71 6.14
CA LEU A 49 16.22 6.41 6.45
C LEU A 49 16.32 7.76 5.72
N SER A 50 15.77 7.87 4.51
CA SER A 50 15.70 9.14 3.78
C SER A 50 14.74 10.14 4.45
N GLY A 51 13.77 9.66 5.24
CA GLY A 51 12.78 10.48 5.93
C GLY A 51 13.13 10.79 7.38
N ASP A 52 14.42 10.89 7.68
CA ASP A 52 14.99 11.19 9.00
C ASP A 52 14.77 10.12 10.09
N THR A 53 14.27 8.94 9.73
CA THR A 53 14.21 7.81 10.68
C THR A 53 15.61 7.31 10.96
N LYS A 54 16.00 7.20 12.23
CA LYS A 54 17.33 6.69 12.59
C LYS A 54 17.38 5.18 12.53
N VAL A 55 18.55 4.63 12.19
CA VAL A 55 18.83 3.19 12.23
C VAL A 55 18.45 2.57 13.58
N ASP A 56 18.84 3.20 14.69
CA ASP A 56 18.56 2.69 16.03
C ASP A 56 17.06 2.64 16.36
N ASP A 57 16.28 3.59 15.84
CA ASP A 57 14.83 3.63 16.03
C ASP A 57 14.16 2.48 15.27
N LEU A 58 14.60 2.21 14.03
CA LEU A 58 14.13 1.06 13.24
C LEU A 58 14.44 -0.26 13.94
N LEU A 59 15.69 -0.46 14.35
CA LEU A 59 16.11 -1.70 15.02
C LEU A 59 15.38 -1.90 16.36
N SER A 60 15.15 -0.82 17.10
CA SER A 60 14.38 -0.86 18.35
C SER A 60 12.92 -1.20 18.10
N ALA A 61 12.32 -0.62 17.06
CA ALA A 61 10.96 -0.93 16.64
C ALA A 61 10.81 -2.41 16.26
N PHE A 62 11.74 -2.96 15.47
CA PHE A 62 11.70 -4.37 15.07
C PHE A 62 11.81 -5.29 16.29
N LYS A 63 12.75 -5.03 17.22
CA LYS A 63 12.84 -5.79 18.47
C LYS A 63 11.56 -5.72 19.30
N LYS A 64 10.92 -4.55 19.37
CA LYS A 64 9.64 -4.40 20.08
C LYS A 64 8.54 -5.20 19.39
N ALA A 65 8.49 -5.17 18.07
CA ALA A 65 7.54 -5.96 17.31
C ALA A 65 7.71 -7.45 17.59
N MET A 66 8.95 -7.95 17.72
CA MET A 66 9.26 -9.37 18.06
C MET A 66 8.62 -9.88 19.34
N SER A 67 8.17 -8.98 20.23
CA SER A 67 7.45 -9.32 21.45
C SER A 67 5.91 -9.29 21.32
N LEU A 68 5.37 -8.85 20.18
CA LEU A 68 3.94 -8.73 19.98
C LEU A 68 3.29 -10.11 19.73
N PRO A 69 2.10 -10.39 20.30
CA PRO A 69 1.40 -11.67 20.12
C PRO A 69 1.07 -11.96 18.66
N ASP A 70 0.77 -10.90 17.91
CA ASP A 70 0.34 -10.93 16.51
C ASP A 70 1.48 -10.58 15.54
N ILE A 71 2.75 -10.69 15.95
CA ILE A 71 3.85 -10.25 15.08
C ILE A 71 3.79 -10.89 13.69
N GLN A 72 3.33 -12.13 13.55
CA GLN A 72 3.18 -12.80 12.26
C GLN A 72 2.32 -12.02 11.24
N LYS A 73 1.47 -11.10 11.69
CA LYS A 73 0.67 -10.21 10.84
C LYS A 73 1.42 -8.94 10.40
N LEU A 74 2.57 -8.65 11.01
CA LEU A 74 3.34 -7.41 10.89
C LEU A 74 4.64 -7.56 10.09
N VAL A 75 4.97 -8.78 9.66
CA VAL A 75 6.37 -9.15 9.34
C VAL A 75 6.83 -8.73 7.95
N TYR A 76 5.96 -8.23 7.09
CA TYR A 76 6.31 -8.16 5.66
C TYR A 76 6.98 -6.86 5.23
N SER A 77 6.92 -5.78 6.03
CA SER A 77 7.61 -4.52 5.75
C SER A 77 8.00 -3.75 7.03
N PRO A 78 9.19 -3.12 7.06
CA PRO A 78 9.58 -2.15 8.10
C PRO A 78 8.56 -1.05 8.39
N SER A 79 7.95 -0.46 7.35
CA SER A 79 6.91 0.56 7.49
C SER A 79 5.67 0.04 8.23
N ASP A 80 5.26 -1.21 8.00
CA ASP A 80 4.11 -1.81 8.66
C ASP A 80 4.36 -1.99 10.16
N VAL A 81 5.59 -2.38 10.54
CA VAL A 81 6.01 -2.47 11.94
C VAL A 81 5.90 -1.13 12.65
N LEU A 82 6.39 -0.05 12.03
CA LEU A 82 6.30 1.29 12.61
C LEU A 82 4.84 1.75 12.76
N THR A 83 4.01 1.45 11.75
CA THR A 83 2.58 1.79 11.73
C THR A 83 1.85 1.11 12.88
N GLU A 84 2.04 -0.19 13.07
CA GLU A 84 1.39 -0.94 14.17
C GLU A 84 1.86 -0.45 15.54
N LEU A 85 3.15 -0.16 15.68
CA LEU A 85 3.71 0.38 16.91
C LEU A 85 3.34 1.85 17.17
N ARG A 86 2.62 2.48 16.23
CA ARG A 86 2.26 3.90 16.24
C ARG A 86 3.48 4.81 16.41
N ILE A 87 4.61 4.39 15.85
CA ILE A 87 5.83 5.19 15.81
C ILE A 87 5.68 6.12 14.61
N PRO A 88 5.75 7.45 14.78
CA PRO A 88 5.69 8.37 13.66
C PRO A 88 6.98 8.26 12.84
N PHE A 89 6.83 8.19 11.52
CA PHE A 89 7.94 8.21 10.57
C PHE A 89 7.54 9.00 9.33
N LYS A 90 8.55 9.44 8.57
CA LYS A 90 8.35 9.99 7.23
C LYS A 90 9.06 9.07 6.26
N HIS A 91 8.51 8.88 5.06
CA HIS A 91 9.34 8.37 3.98
C HIS A 91 10.05 9.58 3.35
N GLY A 92 11.34 9.45 3.06
CA GLY A 92 12.06 10.42 2.25
C GLY A 92 11.95 10.14 0.77
N VAL A 93 12.52 11.00 -0.05
CA VAL A 93 12.42 10.91 -1.52
C VAL A 93 13.75 10.35 -2.07
N PRO A 94 13.88 9.07 -2.43
CA PRO A 94 14.97 8.63 -3.31
C PRO A 94 14.74 9.18 -4.74
N ASP A 95 15.81 9.31 -5.52
CA ASP A 95 15.72 9.71 -6.93
C ASP A 95 14.81 8.70 -7.68
N PHE A 96 13.61 9.16 -8.04
CA PHE A 96 12.52 8.30 -8.53
C PHE A 96 12.50 8.28 -10.06
N ASP A 97 12.49 7.09 -10.66
CA ASP A 97 12.20 6.97 -12.09
C ASP A 97 10.68 7.11 -12.29
N PRO A 98 10.19 8.04 -13.13
CA PRO A 98 8.76 8.20 -13.38
C PRO A 98 8.03 6.98 -13.98
N GLU A 99 8.77 6.03 -14.57
CA GLU A 99 8.25 4.72 -14.99
C GLU A 99 8.41 3.64 -13.91
N GLU A 100 8.98 3.99 -12.77
CA GLU A 100 9.12 3.07 -11.64
C GLU A 100 7.75 2.64 -11.12
N ASP A 101 7.68 1.36 -10.78
CA ASP A 101 6.52 0.80 -10.12
C ASP A 101 6.38 1.42 -8.72
N LEU A 102 5.22 2.03 -8.45
CA LEU A 102 4.86 2.59 -7.14
C LEU A 102 4.44 1.48 -6.16
N LEU A 103 4.26 0.26 -6.63
CA LEU A 103 3.99 -0.90 -5.80
C LEU A 103 5.28 -1.46 -5.21
N TYR A 104 5.27 -1.67 -3.89
CA TYR A 104 6.32 -2.38 -3.18
C TYR A 104 5.96 -3.86 -3.10
N PHE A 105 6.88 -4.72 -3.51
CA PHE A 105 6.74 -6.16 -3.36
C PHE A 105 6.61 -6.53 -1.87
N GLY A 106 5.66 -7.40 -1.53
CA GLY A 106 5.40 -7.81 -0.15
C GLY A 106 4.59 -6.81 0.69
N LYS A 107 4.32 -5.59 0.21
CA LYS A 107 3.39 -4.66 0.86
C LYS A 107 1.97 -4.94 0.44
N PHE A 108 1.07 -5.13 1.39
CA PHE A 108 -0.36 -5.20 1.08
C PHE A 108 -0.94 -3.78 0.98
N TYR A 109 -1.53 -3.49 -0.18
CA TYR A 109 -2.24 -2.24 -0.41
C TYR A 109 -3.74 -2.47 -0.20
N TYR A 110 -4.37 -1.62 0.61
CA TYR A 110 -5.77 -1.72 0.99
C TYR A 110 -6.70 -1.09 -0.05
N HIS A 111 -6.21 -0.16 -0.86
CA HIS A 111 -7.03 0.56 -1.81
C HIS A 111 -7.50 -0.38 -2.95
N PRO A 112 -8.82 -0.50 -3.22
CA PRO A 112 -9.36 -1.44 -4.22
C PRO A 112 -8.80 -1.24 -5.64
N LEU A 113 -8.45 -0.01 -6.03
CA LEU A 113 -7.82 0.27 -7.32
C LEU A 113 -6.51 -0.52 -7.53
N LEU A 114 -5.80 -0.87 -6.46
CA LEU A 114 -4.52 -1.58 -6.51
C LEU A 114 -4.70 -3.10 -6.41
N GLN A 115 -5.93 -3.57 -6.24
CA GLN A 115 -6.28 -4.96 -6.05
C GLN A 115 -6.90 -5.53 -7.33
N VAL A 116 -6.72 -6.83 -7.53
CA VAL A 116 -7.37 -7.65 -8.54
C VAL A 116 -8.08 -8.77 -7.81
N SER A 117 -9.39 -8.85 -7.96
CA SER A 117 -10.19 -9.93 -7.38
C SER A 117 -10.94 -10.69 -8.48
N GLY A 118 -11.32 -11.93 -8.17
CA GLY A 118 -12.17 -12.73 -9.06
C GLY A 118 -13.48 -12.03 -9.42
N ALA A 119 -14.09 -12.46 -10.52
CA ALA A 119 -15.40 -11.96 -10.92
C ALA A 119 -16.42 -12.21 -9.78
N LYS A 120 -17.33 -11.27 -9.55
CA LYS A 120 -18.42 -11.48 -8.59
C LYS A 120 -19.24 -12.69 -9.02
N THR A 121 -19.53 -13.58 -8.07
CA THR A 121 -20.43 -14.71 -8.27
C THR A 121 -21.72 -14.25 -8.96
N ARG A 122 -22.02 -14.85 -10.11
CA ARG A 122 -23.24 -14.56 -10.86
C ARG A 122 -24.34 -15.54 -10.48
N TYR A 123 -25.45 -15.01 -10.01
CA TYR A 123 -26.69 -15.74 -9.81
C TYR A 123 -27.61 -15.49 -11.00
N VAL A 124 -28.13 -16.55 -11.60
CA VAL A 124 -29.14 -16.49 -12.67
C VAL A 124 -30.41 -17.14 -12.15
N MET A 125 -31.55 -16.48 -12.38
CA MET A 125 -32.85 -17.07 -12.14
C MET A 125 -33.22 -17.96 -13.33
N LYS A 126 -33.35 -19.26 -13.09
CA LYS A 126 -33.83 -20.23 -14.08
C LYS A 126 -35.34 -20.03 -14.32
N GLU A 127 -35.84 -20.61 -15.42
CA GLU A 127 -37.26 -20.57 -15.79
C GLU A 127 -38.19 -21.17 -14.71
N ASN A 128 -37.68 -22.09 -13.89
CA ASN A 128 -38.39 -22.67 -12.73
C ASN A 128 -38.38 -21.78 -11.48
N HIS A 129 -37.94 -20.51 -11.58
CA HIS A 129 -37.76 -19.55 -10.48
C HIS A 129 -36.71 -19.95 -9.44
N GLU A 130 -35.85 -20.92 -9.76
CA GLU A 130 -34.72 -21.29 -8.94
C GLU A 130 -33.55 -20.32 -9.20
N ILE A 131 -32.99 -19.76 -8.15
CA ILE A 131 -31.76 -18.95 -8.23
C ILE A 131 -30.59 -19.93 -8.19
N VAL A 132 -29.86 -20.02 -9.29
CA VAL A 132 -28.63 -20.84 -9.37
C VAL A 132 -27.41 -19.97 -9.53
N GLU A 133 -26.36 -20.38 -8.84
CA GLU A 133 -25.00 -19.89 -9.04
C GLU A 133 -24.43 -20.48 -10.33
N VAL A 134 -24.10 -19.63 -11.30
CA VAL A 134 -23.73 -20.07 -12.66
C VAL A 134 -22.22 -20.10 -12.87
N GLU A 135 -21.50 -19.16 -12.25
CA GLU A 135 -20.04 -19.03 -12.37
C GLU A 135 -19.47 -18.54 -11.03
N SER A 136 -18.87 -19.45 -10.25
CA SER A 136 -17.99 -19.10 -9.14
C SER A 136 -16.56 -19.33 -9.60
N GLU A 137 -15.85 -18.26 -9.97
CA GLU A 137 -14.39 -18.33 -9.91
C GLU A 137 -13.99 -18.43 -8.42
N PRO A 138 -13.00 -19.26 -8.06
CA PRO A 138 -12.47 -19.26 -6.70
C PRO A 138 -12.08 -17.84 -6.29
N PHE A 139 -12.44 -17.44 -5.07
CA PHE A 139 -12.06 -16.13 -4.55
C PHE A 139 -10.53 -16.00 -4.53
N TYR A 140 -10.04 -14.91 -5.10
CA TYR A 140 -8.66 -14.47 -4.99
C TYR A 140 -8.64 -12.96 -4.80
N LEU A 141 -7.56 -12.46 -4.20
CA LEU A 141 -7.29 -11.06 -3.98
C LEU A 141 -5.79 -10.83 -4.18
N GLU A 142 -5.41 -10.47 -5.40
CA GLU A 142 -4.04 -10.16 -5.77
C GLU A 142 -3.81 -8.65 -5.83
N LEU A 143 -2.55 -8.22 -5.82
CA LEU A 143 -2.21 -6.86 -6.19
C LEU A 143 -2.06 -6.75 -7.71
N LYS A 144 -2.29 -5.56 -8.25
CA LYS A 144 -1.92 -5.26 -9.62
C LYS A 144 -0.43 -5.55 -9.82
N PRO A 145 -0.02 -6.05 -10.99
CA PRO A 145 1.39 -6.37 -11.26
C PRO A 145 2.26 -5.12 -11.41
N ARG A 146 1.66 -3.95 -11.67
CA ARG A 146 2.35 -2.67 -11.80
C ARG A 146 1.37 -1.51 -11.59
N PHE A 147 1.82 -0.44 -10.94
CA PHE A 147 1.11 0.83 -10.87
C PHE A 147 2.11 1.99 -10.87
N THR A 148 2.07 2.85 -11.87
CA THR A 148 3.09 3.88 -12.10
C THR A 148 2.64 5.27 -11.66
N MET A 149 3.57 6.24 -11.66
CA MET A 149 3.23 7.66 -11.51
C MET A 149 2.25 8.14 -12.58
N THR A 150 2.34 7.61 -13.81
CA THR A 150 1.41 7.92 -14.90
C THR A 150 0.00 7.44 -14.55
N ASP A 151 -0.14 6.25 -13.97
CA ASP A 151 -1.44 5.72 -13.52
C ASP A 151 -2.06 6.56 -12.39
N LEU A 152 -1.24 7.01 -11.43
CA LEU A 152 -1.69 7.89 -10.35
C LEU A 152 -2.21 9.23 -10.88
N ILE A 153 -1.47 9.87 -11.80
CA ILE A 153 -1.88 11.12 -12.42
C ILE A 153 -3.16 10.93 -13.24
N GLN A 154 -3.25 9.84 -14.00
CA GLN A 154 -4.43 9.53 -14.80
C GLN A 154 -5.65 9.32 -13.91
N TRP A 155 -5.49 8.61 -12.78
CA TRP A 155 -6.55 8.43 -11.80
C TRP A 155 -7.05 9.77 -11.25
N PHE A 156 -6.13 10.65 -10.85
CA PHE A 156 -6.48 12.00 -10.38
C PHE A 156 -7.28 12.78 -11.42
N ILE A 157 -6.84 12.79 -12.68
CA ILE A 157 -7.51 13.51 -13.77
C ILE A 157 -8.93 13.01 -13.99
N VAL A 158 -9.11 11.68 -14.01
CA VAL A 158 -10.42 11.05 -14.19
C VAL A 158 -11.35 11.37 -13.02
N LYS A 159 -10.86 11.22 -11.78
CA LYS A 159 -11.67 11.47 -10.58
C LYS A 159 -12.07 12.93 -10.40
N THR A 160 -11.18 13.86 -10.74
CA THR A 160 -11.43 15.31 -10.61
C THR A 160 -12.06 15.93 -11.85
N ASN A 161 -12.31 15.13 -12.90
CA ASN A 161 -12.78 15.59 -14.20
C ASN A 161 -11.96 16.78 -14.73
N ASN A 162 -10.63 16.70 -14.61
CA ASN A 162 -9.74 17.83 -14.90
C ASN A 162 -9.55 18.02 -16.41
N SER A 163 -10.20 19.04 -16.98
CA SER A 163 -10.19 19.29 -18.43
C SER A 163 -8.88 19.89 -18.95
N HIS A 164 -8.02 20.43 -18.08
CA HIS A 164 -6.76 21.07 -18.46
C HIS A 164 -5.61 20.63 -17.54
N PRO A 165 -5.19 19.35 -17.64
CA PRO A 165 -4.21 18.78 -16.72
C PRO A 165 -2.81 19.33 -16.96
N ASN A 166 -2.19 19.88 -15.91
CA ASN A 166 -0.76 20.21 -15.93
C ASN A 166 0.05 18.97 -15.52
N LEU A 167 0.27 18.05 -16.45
CA LEU A 167 0.91 16.75 -16.18
C LEU A 167 2.27 16.88 -15.48
N LYS A 168 3.12 17.83 -15.92
CA LYS A 168 4.43 18.07 -15.29
C LYS A 168 4.28 18.57 -13.86
N GLY A 169 3.38 19.52 -13.62
CA GLY A 169 3.10 20.04 -12.29
C GLY A 169 2.49 18.98 -11.36
N PHE A 170 1.59 18.14 -11.88
CA PHE A 170 0.98 17.06 -11.12
C PHE A 170 2.01 16.01 -10.73
N ARG A 171 2.90 15.63 -11.66
CA ARG A 171 4.02 14.74 -11.38
C ARG A 171 4.90 15.28 -10.25
N THR A 172 5.33 16.54 -10.32
CA THR A 172 6.16 17.14 -9.26
C THR A 172 5.45 17.10 -7.90
N GLN A 173 4.15 17.39 -7.86
CA GLN A 173 3.39 17.42 -6.60
C GLN A 173 3.16 16.01 -6.03
N PHE A 174 2.75 15.04 -6.85
CA PHE A 174 2.60 13.65 -6.37
C PHE A 174 3.94 13.06 -5.93
N HIS A 175 5.03 13.39 -6.62
CA HIS A 175 6.36 12.97 -6.21
C HIS A 175 6.75 13.50 -4.83
N SER A 176 6.39 14.74 -4.47
CA SER A 176 6.64 15.25 -3.12
C SER A 176 5.69 14.67 -2.06
N MET A 177 4.48 14.30 -2.45
CA MET A 177 3.45 13.80 -1.52
C MET A 177 3.55 12.30 -1.25
N LEU A 178 4.02 11.49 -2.22
CA LEU A 178 4.12 10.03 -2.11
C LEU A 178 4.89 9.59 -0.85
N PRO A 179 6.01 10.23 -0.48
CA PRO A 179 6.74 9.83 0.72
C PRO A 179 6.08 10.30 2.04
N ILE A 180 5.17 11.27 1.98
CA ILE A 180 4.50 11.78 3.18
C ILE A 180 3.29 10.90 3.51
N TYR A 181 2.53 10.52 2.50
CA TYR A 181 1.23 9.86 2.67
C TYR A 181 1.25 8.38 2.24
N GLY A 182 2.17 7.98 1.37
CA GLY A 182 2.14 6.68 0.71
C GLY A 182 1.06 6.59 -0.38
N LEU A 183 1.21 5.60 -1.26
CA LEU A 183 0.31 5.43 -2.42
C LEU A 183 -1.15 5.17 -2.00
N ASP A 184 -1.39 4.28 -1.04
CA ASP A 184 -2.74 3.94 -0.57
C ASP A 184 -3.50 5.18 -0.07
N MET A 185 -2.89 5.93 0.86
CA MET A 185 -3.52 7.11 1.44
C MET A 185 -3.75 8.19 0.38
N LEU A 186 -2.81 8.38 -0.56
CA LEU A 186 -3.01 9.33 -1.66
C LEU A 186 -4.22 8.97 -2.52
N LEU A 187 -4.42 7.70 -2.83
CA LEU A 187 -5.61 7.28 -3.59
C LEU A 187 -6.89 7.56 -2.81
N TYR A 188 -6.90 7.32 -1.49
CA TYR A 188 -8.03 7.69 -0.63
C TYR A 188 -8.25 9.20 -0.51
N MET A 189 -7.19 10.01 -0.48
CA MET A 189 -7.29 11.48 -0.50
C MET A 189 -7.93 11.97 -1.79
N ILE A 190 -7.59 11.36 -2.94
CA ILE A 190 -8.24 11.66 -4.22
C ILE A 190 -9.74 11.33 -4.16
N GLU A 191 -10.12 10.18 -3.59
CA GLU A 191 -11.53 9.79 -3.45
C GLU A 191 -12.29 10.72 -2.48
N ALA A 192 -11.69 11.05 -1.34
CA ALA A 192 -12.24 11.98 -0.36
C ALA A 192 -12.52 13.36 -0.99
N ALA A 193 -11.56 13.88 -1.76
CA ALA A 193 -11.71 15.17 -2.42
C ALA A 193 -12.76 15.17 -3.56
N CYS A 194 -13.18 13.99 -4.01
CA CYS A 194 -14.20 13.80 -5.03
C CYS A 194 -15.57 13.38 -4.46
N THR A 195 -15.68 13.25 -3.14
CA THR A 195 -16.97 12.94 -2.49
C THR A 195 -17.85 14.19 -2.49
N PRO A 196 -19.12 14.10 -2.91
CA PRO A 196 -20.02 15.26 -2.93
C PRO A 196 -20.13 15.87 -1.53
N ASN A 197 -19.98 17.19 -1.42
CA ASN A 197 -20.31 17.89 -0.19
C ASN A 197 -21.83 17.95 0.00
N ASP A 198 -22.27 18.17 1.24
CA ASP A 198 -23.71 18.19 1.64
C ASP A 198 -24.57 19.17 0.84
N ASN A 199 -23.94 20.11 0.12
CA ASN A 199 -24.59 21.11 -0.71
C ASN A 199 -24.68 20.72 -2.21
N GLY A 200 -24.28 19.50 -2.58
CA GLY A 200 -24.35 18.98 -3.95
C GLY A 200 -23.44 19.71 -4.96
N ARG A 201 -22.48 20.51 -4.48
CA ARG A 201 -21.53 21.25 -5.32
C ARG A 201 -20.20 20.53 -5.33
N ASN A 202 -19.93 19.78 -6.39
CA ASN A 202 -18.63 19.15 -6.57
C ASN A 202 -17.56 20.20 -6.88
N TYR A 203 -16.85 20.66 -5.86
CA TYR A 203 -15.62 21.42 -6.05
C TYR A 203 -14.45 20.43 -6.08
N PHE A 204 -14.05 20.03 -7.28
CA PHE A 204 -12.92 19.13 -7.44
C PHE A 204 -11.60 19.89 -7.37
N PRO A 205 -10.57 19.33 -6.70
CA PRO A 205 -9.26 19.96 -6.64
C PRO A 205 -8.64 20.01 -8.04
N LYS A 206 -8.17 21.20 -8.44
CA LYS A 206 -7.54 21.40 -9.75
C LYS A 206 -6.07 20.95 -9.80
N ALA A 207 -5.45 20.67 -8.65
CA ALA A 207 -4.07 20.25 -8.52
C ALA A 207 -3.87 19.33 -7.29
N PRO A 208 -2.91 18.39 -7.32
CA PRO A 208 -2.67 17.45 -6.21
C PRO A 208 -2.39 18.09 -4.85
N ARG A 209 -1.71 19.23 -4.79
CA ARG A 209 -1.42 19.93 -3.52
C ARG A 209 -2.66 20.25 -2.67
N PHE A 210 -3.84 20.39 -3.30
CA PHE A 210 -5.08 20.67 -2.58
C PHE A 210 -5.59 19.45 -1.80
N LEU A 211 -5.07 18.25 -2.08
CA LEU A 211 -5.37 17.05 -1.32
C LEU A 211 -4.82 17.13 0.12
N GLU A 212 -3.84 18.00 0.38
CA GLU A 212 -3.23 18.19 1.71
C GLU A 212 -4.11 19.04 2.65
N GLU A 213 -5.31 19.45 2.23
CA GLU A 213 -6.27 20.10 3.13
C GLU A 213 -6.76 19.11 4.20
N ASP A 214 -6.77 19.55 5.47
CA ASP A 214 -7.08 18.70 6.63
C ASP A 214 -8.39 17.91 6.46
N THR A 215 -9.41 18.55 5.89
CA THR A 215 -10.71 17.91 5.61
C THR A 215 -10.57 16.65 4.75
N TYR A 216 -9.75 16.68 3.70
CA TYR A 216 -9.56 15.52 2.82
C TYR A 216 -8.66 14.47 3.45
N ILE A 217 -7.67 14.88 4.23
CA ILE A 217 -6.80 13.97 4.97
C ILE A 217 -7.62 13.15 5.99
N GLU A 218 -8.47 13.81 6.78
CA GLU A 218 -9.27 13.14 7.81
C GLU A 218 -10.33 12.21 7.20
N GLU A 219 -10.98 12.64 6.12
CA GLU A 219 -11.93 11.77 5.41
C GLU A 219 -11.23 10.58 4.74
N ALA A 220 -10.04 10.79 4.15
CA ALA A 220 -9.22 9.72 3.59
C ALA A 220 -8.82 8.69 4.65
N LYS A 221 -8.38 9.14 5.83
CA LYS A 221 -8.09 8.26 6.98
C LYS A 221 -9.32 7.46 7.38
N ARG A 222 -10.49 8.11 7.45
CA ARG A 222 -11.75 7.44 7.80
C ARG A 222 -12.06 6.31 6.82
N LEU A 223 -11.99 6.57 5.51
CA LEU A 223 -12.23 5.57 4.46
C LEU A 223 -11.18 4.44 4.49
N TYR A 224 -9.91 4.79 4.67
CA TYR A 224 -8.81 3.84 4.76
C TYR A 224 -8.98 2.87 5.93
N TYR A 225 -9.23 3.38 7.14
CA TYR A 225 -9.43 2.53 8.31
C TYR A 225 -10.73 1.73 8.25
N GLN A 226 -11.79 2.27 7.65
CA GLN A 226 -13.02 1.52 7.40
C GLN A 226 -12.76 0.33 6.46
N ARG A 227 -11.95 0.51 5.42
CA ARG A 227 -11.55 -0.59 4.52
C ARG A 227 -10.74 -1.65 5.25
N ILE A 228 -9.75 -1.25 6.05
CA ILE A 228 -8.95 -2.18 6.86
C ILE A 228 -9.86 -3.01 7.76
N GLN A 229 -10.78 -2.37 8.48
CA GLN A 229 -11.69 -3.04 9.38
C GLN A 229 -12.58 -4.06 8.64
N MET A 230 -13.12 -3.66 7.48
CA MET A 230 -13.95 -4.55 6.67
C MET A 230 -13.18 -5.79 6.17
N LEU A 231 -11.91 -5.63 5.77
CA LEU A 231 -11.08 -6.77 5.36
C LEU A 231 -10.75 -7.68 6.55
N LYS A 232 -10.46 -7.11 7.72
CA LYS A 232 -10.25 -7.88 8.97
C LYS A 232 -11.48 -8.69 9.35
N GLU A 233 -12.67 -8.09 9.29
CA GLU A 233 -13.95 -8.78 9.57
C GLU A 233 -14.26 -9.90 8.57
N SER A 234 -13.69 -9.82 7.37
CA SER A 234 -13.81 -10.84 6.33
C SER A 234 -12.71 -11.90 6.40
N ASP A 235 -11.87 -11.90 7.45
CA ASP A 235 -10.67 -12.73 7.59
C ASP A 235 -9.67 -12.59 6.42
N ILE A 236 -9.68 -11.44 5.74
CA ILE A 236 -8.73 -11.10 4.68
C ILE A 236 -7.60 -10.27 5.29
N TYR A 237 -6.47 -10.93 5.53
CA TYR A 237 -5.29 -10.33 6.13
C TYR A 237 -4.17 -10.01 5.12
N GLY A 238 -4.37 -10.30 3.83
CA GLY A 238 -3.35 -10.09 2.80
C GLY A 238 -3.74 -10.59 1.42
N ILE A 239 -2.73 -10.81 0.58
CA ILE A 239 -2.89 -11.34 -0.78
C ILE A 239 -3.40 -12.79 -0.71
N ILE A 240 -4.49 -13.06 -1.44
CA ILE A 240 -4.98 -14.41 -1.68
C ILE A 240 -4.68 -14.75 -3.15
N PRO A 241 -3.67 -15.58 -3.44
CA PRO A 241 -3.27 -15.84 -4.81
C PRO A 241 -4.30 -16.67 -5.56
N ARG A 242 -4.37 -16.49 -6.87
CA ARG A 242 -5.14 -17.38 -7.75
C ARG A 242 -4.51 -18.77 -7.69
N SER A 243 -5.33 -19.79 -7.44
CA SER A 243 -4.89 -21.19 -7.39
C SER A 243 -4.03 -21.52 -8.64
N GLY A 244 -2.75 -21.81 -8.44
CA GLY A 244 -1.81 -22.25 -9.49
C GLY A 244 -0.76 -21.24 -9.99
N ARG A 245 -0.64 -20.03 -9.41
CA ARG A 245 0.35 -19.01 -9.86
C ARG A 245 1.61 -18.84 -8.99
N TYR A 246 1.77 -19.62 -7.93
CA TYR A 246 3.03 -19.69 -7.17
C TYR A 246 3.53 -21.13 -7.09
N CYS A 247 3.90 -21.67 -8.24
CA CYS A 247 4.96 -22.66 -8.32
C CYS A 247 6.11 -21.95 -9.05
N HIS A 248 7.31 -22.07 -8.48
CA HIS A 248 8.61 -21.53 -8.93
C HIS A 248 9.03 -20.22 -8.27
#